data_AF-H3A479-F1
#
_entry.id   AF-H3A479-F1
#
_cell.length_a   1.000
_cell.length_b   1.000
_cell.length_c   1.000
_cell.angle_alpha   90.00
_cell.angle_beta   90.00
_cell.angle_gamma   90.00
#
_symmetry.space_group_name_H-M   'P 1'
#
loop_
_entity.id
_entity.type
_entity.pdbx_description
1 polymer ?
#
loop_
_entity_poly.entity_id
_entity_poly.type
_entity_poly.pdbx_seq_one_letter_code
_entity_poly.pdbx_strand_id
1 'polypeptide(L)'
;MGAHLGRRYITERDTEPDPLRPPTFDPQLGFPDRKERVMIATQQQMNDAMLPLQQRDYCAHYLIKLMKCKRDNWPNFLACKHERHDWDYCEHQE
;
A
#
# COMPACT_ATOMS: atom_id res chain seq x y z
N MET A 1 -18.66 -10.11 -0.54
CA MET A 1 -18.04 -11.11 -1.43
C MET A 1 -18.57 -10.95 -2.85
N GLY A 2 -17.68 -10.69 -3.81
CA GLY A 2 -17.78 -11.14 -5.21
C GLY A 2 -18.96 -10.73 -6.10
N ALA A 3 -19.91 -9.89 -5.67
CA ALA A 3 -21.10 -9.58 -6.49
C ALA A 3 -20.75 -8.98 -7.87
N HIS A 4 -19.63 -8.28 -7.98
CA HIS A 4 -19.09 -7.77 -9.25
C HIS A 4 -18.75 -8.90 -10.24
N LEU A 5 -18.36 -10.09 -9.78
CA LEU A 5 -18.02 -11.21 -10.68
C LEU A 5 -19.26 -11.70 -11.45
N GLY A 6 -20.42 -11.77 -10.79
CA GLY A 6 -21.66 -12.15 -11.47
C GLY A 6 -22.03 -11.14 -12.56
N ARG A 7 -21.83 -9.85 -12.28
CA ARG A 7 -22.07 -8.79 -13.25
C ARG A 7 -21.08 -8.84 -14.41
N ARG A 8 -19.78 -8.98 -14.13
CA ARG A 8 -18.71 -9.13 -15.12
C ARG A 8 -18.97 -10.21 -16.12
N TYR A 9 -19.32 -11.40 -15.63
CA TYR A 9 -19.32 -12.60 -16.44
C TYR A 9 -20.69 -12.87 -17.08
N ILE A 10 -21.78 -12.47 -16.42
CA ILE A 10 -23.15 -12.86 -16.79
C ILE A 10 -23.93 -11.70 -17.40
N THR A 11 -24.02 -10.55 -16.74
CA THR A 11 -24.99 -9.51 -17.12
C THR A 11 -24.38 -8.39 -17.97
N GLU A 12 -23.31 -7.76 -17.50
CA GLU A 12 -22.81 -6.51 -18.06
C GLU A 12 -21.29 -6.57 -18.26
N ARG A 13 -20.85 -7.06 -19.42
CA ARG A 13 -19.43 -7.22 -19.76
C ARG A 13 -18.76 -5.90 -20.19
N ASP A 14 -19.54 -5.00 -20.79
CA ASP A 14 -19.01 -3.78 -21.41
C ASP A 14 -18.86 -2.62 -20.41
N THR A 15 -19.68 -2.62 -19.35
CA THR A 15 -19.67 -1.55 -18.33
C THR A 15 -18.62 -1.80 -17.25
N GLU A 16 -18.20 -3.04 -17.04
CA GLU A 16 -17.28 -3.40 -15.97
C GLU A 16 -15.81 -3.21 -16.35
N PRO A 17 -15.00 -2.61 -15.45
CA PRO A 17 -13.58 -2.41 -15.71
C PRO A 17 -12.79 -3.72 -15.65
N ASP A 18 -11.75 -3.81 -16.47
CA ASP A 18 -10.83 -4.95 -16.49
C ASP A 18 -9.68 -4.75 -15.49
N PRO A 19 -9.52 -5.62 -14.48
CA PRO A 19 -8.51 -5.45 -13.43
C PRO A 19 -7.06 -5.51 -13.91
N LEU A 20 -6.80 -6.16 -15.05
CA LEU A 20 -5.44 -6.30 -15.59
C LEU A 20 -4.99 -5.06 -16.36
N ARG A 21 -5.93 -4.20 -16.77
CA ARG A 21 -5.64 -3.00 -17.55
C ARG A 21 -5.54 -1.80 -16.60
N PRO A 22 -4.62 -0.86 -16.86
CA PRO A 22 -4.56 0.40 -16.12
C PRO A 22 -5.88 1.19 -16.32
N PRO A 23 -6.15 2.20 -15.47
CA PRO A 23 -7.33 3.04 -15.62
C PRO A 23 -7.40 3.66 -17.02
N THR A 24 -8.52 3.46 -17.72
CA THR A 24 -8.73 3.95 -19.09
C THR A 24 -8.95 5.47 -19.13
N PHE A 25 -9.43 6.06 -18.04
CA PHE A 25 -9.74 7.48 -17.94
C PHE A 25 -8.60 8.28 -17.31
N ASP A 26 -8.49 9.55 -17.69
CA ASP A 26 -7.51 10.48 -17.13
C ASP A 26 -7.73 10.65 -15.61
N PRO A 27 -6.67 10.48 -14.78
CA PRO A 27 -6.69 10.76 -13.35
C PRO A 27 -7.26 12.12 -12.92
N GLN A 28 -7.25 13.12 -13.81
CA GLN A 28 -7.76 14.48 -13.54
C GLN A 28 -9.24 14.66 -13.94
N LEU A 29 -9.85 13.70 -14.65
CA LEU A 29 -11.23 13.83 -15.12
C LEU A 29 -12.20 13.92 -13.93
N GLY A 30 -12.84 15.08 -13.75
CA GLY A 30 -13.81 15.34 -12.67
C GLY A 30 -13.20 15.87 -11.37
N PHE A 31 -11.87 16.05 -11.31
CA PHE A 31 -11.19 16.67 -10.17
C PHE A 31 -10.52 17.97 -10.63
N PRO A 32 -10.85 19.13 -10.02
CA PRO A 32 -10.19 20.38 -10.39
C PRO A 32 -8.73 20.42 -9.93
N ASP A 33 -8.42 19.93 -8.72
CA ASP A 33 -7.06 19.90 -8.14
C ASP A 33 -6.83 18.60 -7.34
N ARG A 34 -6.36 17.54 -8.00
CA ARG A 34 -6.01 16.28 -7.33
C ARG A 34 -4.60 16.37 -6.74
N LYS A 35 -4.46 16.14 -5.44
CA LYS A 35 -3.16 16.09 -4.75
C LYS A 35 -2.47 14.74 -4.98
N GLU A 36 -1.17 14.78 -5.20
CA GLU A 36 -0.33 13.58 -5.30
C GLU A 36 -0.06 12.95 -3.93
N ARG A 37 0.19 11.64 -3.91
CA ARG A 37 0.59 10.92 -2.70
C ARG A 37 2.04 11.30 -2.37
N VAL A 38 2.28 11.66 -1.12
CA VAL A 38 3.62 12.07 -0.65
C VAL A 38 4.39 10.86 -0.15
N MET A 39 5.58 10.63 -0.72
CA MET A 39 6.50 9.62 -0.25
C MET A 39 7.36 10.16 0.89
N ILE A 40 7.27 9.54 2.07
CA ILE A 40 7.99 10.00 3.29
C ILE A 40 9.38 9.38 3.40
N ALA A 41 9.53 8.08 3.07
CA ALA A 41 10.84 7.42 3.10
C ALA A 41 11.66 7.77 1.86
N THR A 42 12.95 8.05 2.03
CA THR A 42 13.84 8.30 0.89
C THR A 42 14.23 6.97 0.23
N GLN A 43 14.54 7.03 -1.08
CA GLN A 43 14.95 5.83 -1.82
C GLN A 43 16.24 5.20 -1.25
N GLN A 44 17.16 6.04 -0.77
CA GLN A 44 18.40 5.59 -0.11
C GLN A 44 18.09 4.82 1.18
N GLN A 45 17.21 5.34 2.04
CA GLN A 45 16.81 4.67 3.29
C GLN A 45 16.19 3.30 3.04
N MET A 46 15.37 3.15 2.00
CA MET A 46 14.77 1.86 1.63
C MET A 46 15.80 0.86 1.10
N ASN A 47 16.84 1.35 0.41
CA ASN A 47 17.92 0.52 -0.09
C ASN A 47 18.85 0.06 1.03
N ASP A 48 19.21 0.96 1.95
CA ASP A 48 20.05 0.65 3.11
C ASP A 48 19.37 -0.34 4.06
N ALA A 49 18.04 -0.24 4.20
CA ALA A 49 17.22 -1.20 4.94
C ALA A 49 17.00 -2.53 4.19
N MET A 50 17.49 -2.66 2.95
CA MET A 50 17.36 -3.85 2.11
C MET A 50 15.91 -4.37 1.99
N LEU A 51 14.96 -3.44 1.79
CA LEU A 51 13.55 -3.82 1.64
C LEU A 51 13.30 -4.57 0.31
N PRO A 52 12.43 -5.60 0.30
CA PRO A 52 12.01 -6.25 -0.93
C PRO A 52 11.19 -5.29 -1.78
N LEU A 53 11.21 -5.46 -3.11
CA LEU A 53 10.55 -4.56 -4.05
C LEU A 53 9.04 -4.39 -3.80
N GLN A 54 8.39 -5.45 -3.31
CA GLN A 54 6.95 -5.46 -3.00
C GLN A 54 6.56 -4.67 -1.75
N GLN A 55 7.53 -4.25 -0.92
CA GLN A 55 7.28 -3.50 0.32
C GLN A 55 7.84 -2.08 0.22
N ARG A 56 8.14 -1.61 -1.00
CA ARG A 56 8.68 -0.27 -1.27
C ARG A 56 7.55 0.68 -1.67
N ASP A 57 6.51 0.67 -0.84
CA ASP A 57 5.25 1.36 -1.08
C ASP A 57 5.23 2.69 -0.30
N TYR A 58 4.15 3.47 -0.41
CA TYR A 58 4.07 4.75 0.30
C TYR A 58 4.15 4.57 1.83
N CYS A 59 3.74 3.39 2.32
CA CYS A 59 3.81 2.98 3.71
C CYS A 59 5.19 2.52 4.24
N ALA A 60 6.22 2.41 3.38
CA ALA A 60 7.52 1.81 3.74
C ALA A 60 8.22 2.44 4.97
N HIS A 61 7.91 3.69 5.30
CA HIS A 61 8.44 4.40 6.46
C HIS A 61 8.03 3.75 7.80
N TYR A 62 6.84 3.15 7.91
CA TYR A 62 6.43 2.41 9.11
C TYR A 62 7.14 1.05 9.20
N LEU A 63 7.32 0.37 8.07
CA LEU A 63 8.05 -0.89 8.00
C LEU A 63 9.51 -0.72 8.50
N ILE A 64 10.19 0.35 8.09
CA ILE A 64 11.55 0.66 8.57
C ILE A 64 11.57 0.84 10.09
N LYS A 65 10.57 1.54 10.67
CA LYS A 65 10.45 1.71 12.14
C LYS A 65 10.24 0.37 12.84
N LEU A 66 9.41 -0.49 12.28
CA LEU A 66 9.14 -1.82 12.81
C LEU A 66 10.40 -2.70 12.79
N MET A 67 11.15 -2.71 11.69
CA MET A 67 12.40 -3.46 11.59
C MET A 67 13.44 -2.95 12.59
N LYS A 68 13.52 -1.62 12.76
CA LYS A 68 14.36 -1.00 13.79
C LYS A 68 13.95 -1.44 15.20
N CYS A 69 12.67 -1.35 15.55
CA CYS A 69 12.17 -1.77 16.86
C CYS A 69 12.50 -3.24 17.15
N LYS A 70 12.31 -4.14 16.17
CA LYS A 70 12.63 -5.57 16.33
C LYS A 70 14.10 -5.82 16.59
N ARG A 71 14.99 -5.07 15.93
CA ARG A 71 16.44 -5.18 16.13
C ARG A 71 16.85 -4.67 17.50
N ASP A 72 16.29 -3.54 17.93
CA ASP A 72 16.70 -2.86 19.15
C ASP A 72 16.17 -3.58 20.42
N ASN A 73 15.02 -4.27 20.34
CA ASN A 73 14.37 -4.94 21.46
C ASN A 73 14.59 -6.46 21.55
N TRP A 74 15.51 -7.04 20.76
CA TRP A 74 15.84 -8.45 20.86
C TRP A 74 16.43 -8.78 22.25
N PRO A 75 15.92 -9.78 23.02
CA PRO A 75 15.12 -10.95 22.63
C PRO A 75 13.59 -10.83 22.82
N ASN A 76 13.08 -9.67 23.24
CA ASN A 76 11.66 -9.48 23.53
C ASN A 76 10.85 -9.24 22.25
N PHE A 77 10.28 -10.33 21.71
CA PHE A 77 9.49 -10.31 20.48
C PHE A 77 8.11 -9.64 20.60
N LEU A 78 7.60 -9.38 21.82
CA LEU A 78 6.26 -8.81 22.04
C LEU A 78 6.26 -7.29 22.21
N ALA A 79 7.42 -6.65 22.30
CA ALA A 79 7.53 -5.23 22.58
C ALA A 79 7.00 -4.35 21.43
N CYS A 80 7.19 -4.77 20.17
CA CYS A 80 6.94 -3.94 18.98
C CYS A 80 5.56 -4.10 18.35
N LYS A 81 4.49 -4.21 19.17
CA LYS A 81 3.13 -4.40 18.66
C LYS A 81 2.53 -3.11 18.10
N HIS A 82 2.91 -1.96 18.66
CA HIS A 82 2.34 -0.68 18.24
C HIS A 82 2.84 -0.31 16.84
N GLU A 83 4.13 -0.45 16.58
CA GLU A 83 4.73 -0.18 15.27
C GLU A 83 4.21 -1.13 14.20
N ARG A 84 3.86 -2.37 14.59
CA ARG A 84 3.20 -3.32 13.71
C ARG A 84 1.79 -2.89 13.36
N HIS A 85 1.01 -2.50 14.35
CA HIS A 85 -0.33 -1.99 14.11
C HIS A 85 -0.31 -0.72 13.24
N ASP A 86 0.67 0.17 13.43
CA ASP A 86 0.78 1.39 12.62
C ASP A 86 1.08 1.07 11.15
N TRP A 87 1.94 0.07 10.90
CA TRP A 87 2.20 -0.42 9.54
C TRP A 87 0.94 -1.09 8.95
N ASP A 88 0.34 -2.04 9.67
CA ASP A 88 -0.86 -2.76 9.22
C ASP A 88 -2.03 -1.79 8.94
N TYR A 89 -2.18 -0.75 9.75
CA TYR A 89 -3.20 0.29 9.57
C TYR A 89 -2.95 1.11 8.32
N CYS A 90 -1.70 1.49 8.07
CA CYS A 90 -1.33 2.26 6.91
C CYS A 90 -1.50 1.45 5.61
N GLU A 91 -1.11 0.17 5.58
CA GLU A 91 -1.42 -0.76 4.47
C GLU A 91 -2.91 -0.92 4.22
N HIS A 92 -3.74 -0.84 5.27
CA HIS A 92 -5.19 -0.89 5.12
C HIS A 92 -5.78 0.41 4.54
N GLN A 93 -5.13 1.55 4.76
CA GLN A 93 -5.54 2.85 4.22
C GLN A 93 -5.06 3.08 2.78
N GLU A 94 -4.08 2.31 2.29
CA GLU A 94 -3.59 2.39 0.92
C GLU A 94 -4.60 1.95 -0.14
#